data_AF-R8W4U5-F1
#
_entry.id   AF-R8W4U5-F1
#
_cell.length_a   1.000
_cell.length_b   1.000
_cell.length_c   1.000
_cell.angle_alpha   90.00
_cell.angle_beta   90.00
_cell.angle_gamma   90.00
#
_symmetry.space_group_name_H-M   'P 1'
#
loop_
_entity.id
_entity.type
_entity.pdbx_description
1 polymer ?
#
loop_
_entity_poly.entity_id
_entity_poly.type
_entity_poly.pdbx_seq_one_letter_code
_entity_poly.pdbx_strand_id
1 'polypeptide(L)'
;MNKEEIAEVARVAAQEVLARKDAIIDEEFDARYHDVNLLMKNYRKLRAHYAHVSPETLEVSCICSMRRKTGLMMSHVDKMLAAYEALCKEAVNPDEARRWEALNLRYIDEDRLSVDEIAERLNIDKRTFYRDINRAMEDMAVLLFGIEAIGSWKHKK
;
A
#
# COMPACT_ATOMS: atom_id res chain seq x y z
N MET A 1 -38.14 23.85 -23.38
CA MET A 1 -37.47 22.59 -22.99
C MET A 1 -38.55 21.64 -22.52
N ASN A 2 -38.76 20.54 -23.24
CA ASN A 2 -39.73 19.50 -22.86
C ASN A 2 -39.21 18.77 -21.61
N LYS A 3 -40.11 18.25 -20.77
CA LYS A 3 -39.80 17.52 -19.53
C LYS A 3 -38.84 16.34 -19.78
N GLU A 4 -38.92 15.71 -20.96
CA GLU A 4 -37.99 14.66 -21.40
C GLU A 4 -36.57 15.16 -21.64
N GLU A 5 -36.40 16.34 -22.22
CA GLU A 5 -35.07 16.95 -22.45
C GLU A 5 -34.40 17.28 -21.10
N ILE A 6 -35.17 17.76 -20.12
CA ILE A 6 -34.66 18.05 -18.77
C ILE A 6 -34.20 16.76 -18.08
N ALA A 7 -35.00 15.69 -18.19
CA ALA A 7 -34.68 14.40 -17.59
C ALA A 7 -33.42 13.78 -18.22
N GLU A 8 -33.26 13.90 -19.54
CA GLU A 8 -32.09 13.38 -20.23
C GLU A 8 -30.81 14.16 -19.87
N VAL A 9 -30.89 15.50 -19.83
CA VAL A 9 -29.76 16.34 -19.37
C VAL A 9 -29.38 15.98 -17.92
N ALA A 10 -30.35 15.77 -17.03
CA ALA A 10 -30.09 15.38 -15.65
C ALA A 10 -29.43 13.99 -15.55
N ARG A 11 -29.86 13.02 -16.37
CA ARG A 11 -29.27 11.68 -16.45
C ARG A 11 -27.82 11.72 -16.92
N VAL A 12 -27.54 12.46 -17.99
CA VAL A 12 -26.19 12.64 -18.53
C VAL A 12 -25.28 13.32 -17.51
N ALA A 13 -25.75 14.40 -16.88
CA ALA A 13 -24.99 15.10 -15.84
C ALA A 13 -24.68 14.19 -14.64
N ALA A 14 -25.65 13.38 -14.18
CA ALA A 14 -25.43 12.43 -13.10
C ALA A 14 -24.40 11.35 -13.49
N GLN A 15 -24.49 10.80 -14.71
CA GLN A 15 -23.51 9.83 -15.21
C GLN A 15 -22.10 10.42 -15.30
N GLU A 16 -21.95 11.65 -15.79
CA GLU A 16 -20.65 12.30 -15.90
C GLU A 16 -20.04 12.60 -14.53
N VAL A 17 -20.84 13.06 -13.55
CA VAL A 17 -20.37 13.27 -12.17
C VAL A 17 -19.90 11.97 -11.53
N LEU A 18 -20.64 10.87 -11.72
CA LEU A 18 -20.23 9.55 -11.22
C LEU A 18 -18.94 9.07 -11.88
N ALA A 19 -18.81 9.20 -13.20
CA ALA A 19 -17.59 8.82 -13.91
C ALA A 19 -16.37 9.63 -13.47
N ARG A 20 -16.53 10.94 -13.22
CA ARG A 20 -15.47 11.79 -12.67
C ARG A 20 -15.07 11.37 -11.26
N LYS A 21 -16.04 11.00 -10.42
CA LYS A 21 -15.76 10.48 -9.07
C LYS A 21 -14.98 9.17 -9.12
N ASP A 22 -15.39 8.22 -9.96
CA ASP A 22 -14.67 6.96 -10.15
C ASP A 22 -13.22 7.23 -10.59
N ALA A 23 -13.02 8.14 -11.54
CA ALA A 23 -11.67 8.49 -12.03
C ALA A 23 -10.77 9.10 -10.95
N ILE A 24 -11.32 9.97 -10.09
CA ILE A 24 -10.57 10.55 -8.96
C ILE A 24 -10.18 9.45 -7.96
N ILE A 25 -11.09 8.53 -7.64
CA ILE A 25 -10.83 7.42 -6.74
C ILE A 25 -9.72 6.52 -7.30
N ASP A 26 -9.77 6.21 -8.60
CA ASP A 26 -8.76 5.39 -9.25
C ASP A 26 -7.38 6.09 -9.28
N GLU A 27 -7.34 7.40 -9.52
CA GLU A 27 -6.09 8.20 -9.45
C GLU A 27 -5.50 8.23 -8.03
N GLU A 28 -6.34 8.43 -7.01
CA GLU A 28 -5.90 8.36 -5.62
C GLU A 28 -5.39 6.96 -5.24
N PHE A 29 -6.04 5.90 -5.73
CA PHE A 29 -5.60 4.53 -5.53
C PHE A 29 -4.20 4.29 -6.11
N ASP A 30 -3.97 4.71 -7.35
CA ASP A 30 -2.66 4.59 -8.02
C ASP A 30 -1.58 5.37 -7.28
N ALA A 31 -1.91 6.57 -6.78
CA ALA A 31 -1.01 7.39 -5.96
C ALA A 31 -0.65 6.69 -4.63
N ARG A 32 -1.63 6.15 -3.91
CA ARG A 32 -1.38 5.40 -2.65
C ARG A 32 -0.54 4.15 -2.90
N TYR A 33 -0.81 3.41 -3.97
CA TYR A 33 0.02 2.28 -4.37
C TYR A 33 1.48 2.70 -4.63
N HIS A 34 1.67 3.82 -5.34
CA HIS A 34 2.99 4.39 -5.57
C HIS A 34 3.70 4.73 -4.26
N ASP A 35 2.99 5.33 -3.31
CA ASP A 35 3.53 5.72 -2.00
C ASP A 35 3.97 4.49 -1.19
N VAL A 36 3.17 3.41 -1.17
CA VAL A 36 3.56 2.16 -0.50
C VAL A 36 4.81 1.57 -1.13
N ASN A 37 4.88 1.53 -2.46
CA ASN A 37 6.06 1.02 -3.15
C ASN A 37 7.32 1.85 -2.83
N LEU A 38 7.19 3.18 -2.78
CA LEU A 38 8.29 4.07 -2.42
C LEU A 38 8.72 3.89 -0.95
N LEU A 39 7.74 3.76 -0.06
CA LEU A 39 7.95 3.48 1.36
C LEU A 39 8.72 2.16 1.55
N MET A 40 8.25 1.06 0.95
CA MET A 40 8.87 -0.26 1.12
C MET A 40 10.29 -0.31 0.57
N LYS A 41 10.56 0.35 -0.56
CA LYS A 41 11.93 0.47 -1.11
C LYS A 41 12.89 1.21 -0.18
N ASN A 42 12.38 2.11 0.66
CA ASN A 42 13.18 2.90 1.60
C ASN A 42 13.01 2.46 3.06
N TYR A 43 12.21 1.42 3.32
CA TYR A 43 11.78 1.04 4.66
C TYR A 43 12.95 0.84 5.63
N ARG A 44 13.97 0.06 5.25
CA ARG A 44 15.16 -0.15 6.09
C ARG A 44 15.86 1.15 6.51
N LYS A 45 16.02 2.09 5.56
CA LYS A 45 16.66 3.39 5.82
C LYS A 45 15.83 4.22 6.79
N LEU A 46 14.52 4.27 6.55
CA LEU A 46 13.58 4.99 7.40
C LEU A 46 13.54 4.37 8.79
N ARG A 47 13.39 3.05 8.89
CA ARG A 47 13.42 2.31 10.16
C ARG A 47 14.68 2.61 10.95
N ALA A 48 15.86 2.51 10.34
CA ALA A 48 17.13 2.85 11.01
C ALA A 48 17.18 4.31 11.48
N HIS A 49 16.71 5.26 10.66
CA HIS A 49 16.73 6.69 10.99
C HIS A 49 15.73 7.07 12.11
N TYR A 50 14.59 6.38 12.16
CA TYR A 50 13.49 6.68 13.09
C TYR A 50 13.40 5.72 14.29
N ALA A 51 14.27 4.72 14.40
CA ALA A 51 14.28 3.74 15.50
C ALA A 51 14.33 4.36 16.90
N HIS A 52 14.90 5.56 17.04
CA HIS A 52 15.06 6.26 18.32
C HIS A 52 14.04 7.39 18.54
N VAL A 53 13.11 7.60 17.61
CA VAL A 53 12.12 8.67 17.71
C VAL A 53 10.93 8.14 18.53
N SER A 54 10.89 8.48 19.82
CA SER A 54 9.75 8.16 20.68
C SER A 54 8.50 8.96 20.24
N PRO A 55 7.33 8.31 20.11
CA PRO A 55 6.07 9.00 19.87
C PRO A 55 5.68 9.99 20.98
N GLU A 56 6.15 9.77 22.21
CA GLU A 56 5.78 10.53 23.41
C GLU A 56 6.58 11.83 23.60
N THR A 57 7.74 12.01 22.95
CA THR A 57 8.55 13.22 23.14
C THR A 57 7.90 14.46 22.52
N LEU A 58 7.51 15.42 23.37
CA LEU A 58 6.99 16.74 22.99
C LEU A 58 8.17 17.69 22.73
N GLU A 59 8.41 18.05 21.47
CA GLU A 59 9.42 19.05 21.10
C GLU A 59 8.84 20.15 20.22
N VAL A 60 9.35 21.37 20.42
CA VAL A 60 8.72 22.64 20.00
C VAL A 60 9.18 23.10 18.60
N SER A 61 10.23 22.54 18.01
CA SER A 61 10.75 23.00 16.70
C SER A 61 10.07 22.32 15.50
N CYS A 62 9.98 23.01 14.37
CA CYS A 62 9.35 22.49 13.14
C CYS A 62 10.04 21.23 12.59
N ILE A 63 11.38 21.17 12.64
CA ILE A 63 12.15 19.98 12.20
C ILE A 63 11.85 18.78 13.11
N CYS A 64 11.79 19.00 14.43
CA CYS A 64 11.44 17.97 15.39
C CYS A 64 9.98 17.52 15.23
N SER A 65 9.06 18.44 14.91
CA SER A 65 7.64 18.13 14.63
C SER A 65 7.48 17.26 13.38
N MET A 66 8.19 17.57 12.29
CA MET A 66 8.22 16.71 11.10
C MET A 66 8.79 15.33 11.43
N ARG A 67 9.90 15.28 12.16
CA ARG A 67 10.54 14.03 12.59
C ARG A 67 9.60 13.18 13.43
N ARG A 68 8.81 13.80 14.33
CA ARG A 68 7.79 13.12 15.14
C ARG A 68 6.65 12.57 14.30
N LYS A 69 6.11 13.35 13.37
CA LYS A 69 5.05 12.87 12.46
C LYS A 69 5.51 11.66 11.66
N THR A 70 6.72 11.72 11.09
CA THR A 70 7.30 10.60 10.37
C THR A 70 7.60 9.41 11.29
N GLY A 71 8.05 9.64 12.54
CA GLY A 71 8.22 8.58 13.54
C GLY A 71 6.91 7.86 13.88
N LEU A 72 5.82 8.61 14.07
CA LEU A 72 4.48 8.04 14.28
C LEU A 72 4.02 7.25 13.05
N MET A 73 4.25 7.77 11.85
CA MET A 73 3.97 7.07 10.60
C MET A 73 4.77 5.78 10.49
N MET A 74 6.07 5.77 10.83
CA MET A 74 6.87 4.55 10.85
C MET A 74 6.36 3.53 11.87
N SER A 75 5.95 3.98 13.07
CA SER A 75 5.32 3.09 14.05
C SER A 75 4.01 2.49 13.54
N HIS A 76 3.22 3.24 12.78
CA HIS A 76 2.04 2.72 12.09
C HIS A 76 2.41 1.67 11.04
N VAL A 77 3.42 1.95 10.21
CA VAL A 77 3.92 1.01 9.19
C VAL A 77 4.39 -0.29 9.82
N ASP A 78 5.17 -0.25 10.91
CA ASP A 78 5.64 -1.44 11.61
C ASP A 78 4.48 -2.30 12.13
N LYS A 79 3.44 -1.67 12.69
CA LYS A 79 2.23 -2.37 13.15
C LYS A 79 1.46 -3.02 11.99
N MET A 80 1.36 -2.32 10.85
CA MET A 80 0.67 -2.86 9.68
C MET A 80 1.44 -3.99 9.02
N LEU A 81 2.78 -3.94 9.02
CA LEU A 81 3.61 -5.06 8.58
C LEU A 81 3.44 -6.29 9.48
N ALA A 82 3.40 -6.12 10.79
CA ALA A 82 3.14 -7.21 11.72
C ALA A 82 1.74 -7.81 11.54
N ALA A 83 0.73 -6.96 11.28
CA ALA A 83 -0.61 -7.42 10.97
C ALA A 83 -0.65 -8.20 9.65
N TYR A 84 0.02 -7.70 8.61
CA TYR A 84 0.11 -8.37 7.31
C TYR A 84 0.79 -9.74 7.43
N GLU A 85 1.89 -9.83 8.18
CA GLU A 85 2.57 -11.08 8.49
C GLU A 85 1.62 -12.11 9.14
N ALA A 86 0.87 -11.68 10.16
CA ALA A 86 -0.06 -12.56 10.86
C ALA A 86 -1.16 -13.08 9.91
N LEU A 87 -1.77 -12.18 9.13
CA LEU A 87 -2.79 -12.53 8.14
C LEU A 87 -2.28 -13.55 7.13
N CYS A 88 -1.10 -13.33 6.56
CA CYS A 88 -0.52 -14.22 5.56
C CYS A 88 -0.11 -15.58 6.13
N LYS A 89 0.30 -15.66 7.40
CA LYS A 89 0.67 -16.92 8.06
C LYS A 89 -0.55 -17.76 8.46
N GLU A 90 -1.66 -17.11 8.80
CA GLU A 90 -2.92 -17.78 9.13
C GLU A 90 -3.73 -18.17 7.87
N ALA A 91 -3.38 -17.60 6.71
CA ALA A 91 -4.05 -17.86 5.46
C ALA A 91 -3.96 -19.34 5.06
N VAL A 92 -5.10 -19.90 4.63
CA VAL A 92 -5.17 -21.24 4.04
C VAL A 92 -4.46 -21.29 2.69
N ASN A 93 -4.35 -20.14 2.03
CA ASN A 93 -3.74 -20.01 0.71
C ASN A 93 -2.20 -19.92 0.82
N PRO A 94 -1.44 -20.88 0.28
CA PRO A 94 0.02 -20.85 0.32
C PRO A 94 0.63 -19.66 -0.43
N ASP A 95 -0.10 -19.06 -1.38
CA ASP A 95 0.37 -17.87 -2.08
C ASP A 95 0.47 -16.66 -1.15
N GLU A 96 -0.38 -16.55 -0.13
CA GLU A 96 -0.36 -15.41 0.81
C GLU A 96 0.85 -15.50 1.74
N ALA A 97 1.13 -16.69 2.27
CA ALA A 97 2.35 -16.95 3.03
C ALA A 97 3.62 -16.62 2.18
N ARG A 98 3.62 -17.03 0.91
CA ARG A 98 4.72 -16.72 -0.02
C ARG A 98 4.87 -15.23 -0.30
N ARG A 99 3.76 -14.48 -0.43
CA ARG A 99 3.79 -13.01 -0.61
C ARG A 99 4.46 -12.31 0.55
N TRP A 100 4.09 -12.69 1.79
CA TRP A 100 4.78 -12.19 2.98
C TRP A 100 6.28 -12.48 2.93
N GLU A 101 6.65 -13.72 2.62
CA GLU A 101 8.05 -14.12 2.59
C GLU A 101 8.85 -13.33 1.53
N ALA A 102 8.29 -13.17 0.33
CA ALA A 102 8.88 -12.35 -0.74
C ALA A 102 9.05 -10.88 -0.32
N LEU A 103 8.02 -10.28 0.30
CA LEU A 103 8.04 -8.90 0.79
C LEU A 103 9.12 -8.74 1.88
N ASN A 104 9.16 -9.66 2.84
CA ASN A 104 10.07 -9.64 3.96
C ASN A 104 11.52 -9.72 3.49
N LEU A 105 11.88 -10.76 2.73
CA LEU A 105 13.22 -10.97 2.19
C LEU A 105 13.68 -9.77 1.35
N ARG A 106 12.77 -9.15 0.60
CA ARG A 106 13.13 -8.05 -0.30
C ARG A 106 13.38 -6.74 0.43
N TYR A 107 12.50 -6.36 1.37
CA TYR A 107 12.44 -4.99 1.88
C TYR A 107 12.62 -4.85 3.39
N ILE A 108 12.43 -5.90 4.17
CA ILE A 108 12.33 -5.82 5.63
C ILE A 108 13.54 -6.47 6.29
N ASP A 109 13.86 -7.70 5.88
CA ASP A 109 14.94 -8.50 6.46
C ASP A 109 16.29 -7.78 6.34
N GLU A 110 17.23 -8.04 7.23
CA GLU A 110 18.53 -7.36 7.23
C GLU A 110 19.34 -7.71 5.97
N ASP A 111 19.20 -8.95 5.50
CA ASP A 111 19.84 -9.44 4.28
C ASP A 111 19.19 -8.84 3.04
N ARG A 112 20.00 -8.17 2.21
CA ARG A 112 19.55 -7.55 0.96
C ARG A 112 19.61 -8.51 -0.20
N LEU A 113 18.64 -9.41 -0.27
CA LEU A 113 18.55 -10.35 -1.39
C LEU A 113 18.08 -9.64 -2.67
N SER A 114 18.75 -9.99 -3.76
CA SER A 114 18.33 -9.66 -5.12
C SER A 114 17.03 -10.39 -5.47
N VAL A 115 16.35 -9.92 -6.53
CA VAL A 115 15.13 -10.58 -7.01
C VAL A 115 15.42 -12.03 -7.42
N ASP A 116 16.60 -12.28 -7.96
CA ASP A 116 17.01 -13.57 -8.49
C ASP A 116 17.25 -14.56 -7.35
N GLU A 117 17.97 -14.15 -6.32
CA GLU A 117 18.19 -14.95 -5.10
C GLU A 117 16.88 -15.27 -4.36
N ILE A 118 15.94 -14.32 -4.31
CA ILE A 118 14.63 -14.56 -3.70
C ILE A 118 13.81 -15.54 -4.53
N ALA A 119 13.81 -15.37 -5.86
CA ALA A 119 13.09 -16.26 -6.76
C ALA A 119 13.61 -17.71 -6.65
N GLU A 120 14.94 -17.89 -6.59
CA GLU A 120 15.58 -19.18 -6.35
C GLU A 120 15.21 -19.75 -4.97
N ARG A 121 15.31 -18.94 -3.91
CA ARG A 121 15.01 -19.37 -2.53
C ARG A 121 13.56 -19.80 -2.35
N LEU A 122 12.62 -19.10 -2.97
CA LEU A 122 11.19 -19.42 -2.92
C LEU A 122 10.76 -20.43 -3.99
N ASN A 123 11.69 -20.89 -4.84
CA ASN A 123 11.44 -21.80 -5.96
C ASN A 123 10.30 -21.30 -6.88
N ILE A 124 10.37 -20.02 -7.26
CA ILE A 124 9.42 -19.36 -8.18
C ILE A 124 10.17 -18.65 -9.30
N ASP A 125 9.45 -18.36 -10.39
CA ASP A 125 9.97 -17.51 -11.44
C ASP A 125 9.85 -16.01 -11.09
N LYS A 126 10.65 -15.16 -11.76
CA LYS A 126 10.66 -13.71 -11.54
C LYS A 126 9.29 -13.06 -11.75
N ARG A 127 8.49 -13.53 -12.70
CA ARG A 127 7.15 -12.98 -12.97
C ARG A 127 6.22 -13.29 -11.82
N THR A 128 6.30 -14.49 -11.24
CA THR A 128 5.57 -14.84 -10.02
C THR A 128 6.02 -13.97 -8.84
N PHE A 129 7.33 -13.74 -8.66
CA PHE A 129 7.84 -12.82 -7.64
C PHE A 129 7.24 -11.40 -7.78
N TYR A 130 7.30 -10.80 -8.97
CA TYR A 130 6.76 -9.45 -9.18
C TYR A 130 5.24 -9.40 -8.98
N ARG A 131 4.52 -10.44 -9.38
CA ARG A 131 3.08 -10.55 -9.13
C ARG A 131 2.79 -10.57 -7.62
N ASP A 132 3.54 -11.36 -6.87
CA ASP A 132 3.36 -11.49 -5.43
C ASP A 132 3.71 -10.18 -4.70
N ILE A 133 4.81 -9.52 -5.08
CA ILE A 133 5.15 -8.19 -4.55
C ILE A 133 4.06 -7.16 -4.87
N ASN A 134 3.55 -7.11 -6.10
CA ASN A 134 2.50 -6.15 -6.44
C ASN A 134 1.24 -6.38 -5.61
N ARG A 135 0.83 -7.64 -5.40
CA ARG A 135 -0.29 -7.97 -4.51
C ARG A 135 -0.02 -7.57 -3.07
N ALA A 136 1.19 -7.81 -2.56
CA ALA A 136 1.56 -7.37 -1.23
C ALA A 136 1.54 -5.84 -1.08
N MET A 137 1.91 -5.08 -2.12
CA MET A 137 1.82 -3.61 -2.09
C MET A 137 0.36 -3.12 -2.11
N GLU A 138 -0.53 -3.79 -2.86
CA GLU A 138 -1.98 -3.52 -2.82
C GLU A 138 -2.55 -3.79 -1.43
N ASP A 139 -2.25 -4.95 -0.84
CA ASP A 139 -2.69 -5.33 0.52
C ASP A 139 -2.18 -4.32 1.55
N MET A 140 -0.91 -3.92 1.46
CA MET A 140 -0.30 -2.92 2.34
C MET A 140 -0.92 -1.54 2.18
N ALA A 141 -1.33 -1.13 0.98
CA ALA A 141 -2.04 0.14 0.79
C ALA A 141 -3.37 0.14 1.55
N VAL A 142 -4.12 -0.96 1.49
CA VAL A 142 -5.36 -1.12 2.27
C VAL A 142 -5.08 -1.10 3.77
N LEU A 143 -4.04 -1.78 4.24
CA LEU A 143 -3.69 -1.77 5.67
C LEU A 143 -3.26 -0.38 6.16
N LEU A 144 -2.48 0.35 5.35
CA LEU A 144 -1.94 1.65 5.74
C LEU A 144 -2.97 2.77 5.69
N PHE A 145 -3.86 2.77 4.70
CA PHE A 145 -4.79 3.87 4.41
C PHE A 145 -6.27 3.50 4.61
N GLY A 146 -6.59 2.24 4.89
CA GLY A 146 -7.94 1.78 5.14
C GLY A 146 -8.83 1.71 3.89
N ILE A 147 -10.14 1.88 4.09
CA ILE A 147 -11.16 1.77 3.03
C ILE A 147 -10.94 2.76 1.88
N GLU A 148 -10.24 3.87 2.13
CA GLU A 148 -9.90 4.84 1.10
C GLU A 148 -8.93 4.27 0.06
N ALA A 149 -8.08 3.31 0.44
CA ALA A 149 -7.20 2.60 -0.50
C ALA A 149 -7.92 1.48 -1.27
N ILE A 150 -9.21 1.27 -1.07
CA ILE A 150 -9.99 0.39 -1.94
C ILE A 150 -10.50 1.29 -3.07
N GLY A 151 -9.76 1.32 -4.19
CA GLY A 151 -10.20 1.98 -5.42
C GLY A 151 -11.54 1.42 -5.93
N SER A 152 -12.03 1.86 -7.08
CA SER A 152 -13.17 1.19 -7.71
C SER A 152 -12.71 -0.21 -8.18
N TRP A 153 -12.77 -1.20 -7.29
CA TRP A 153 -12.28 -2.56 -7.55
C TRP A 153 -13.14 -3.22 -8.62
N LYS A 154 -12.83 -2.92 -9.89
CA LYS A 154 -13.39 -3.58 -11.06
C LYS A 154 -12.49 -4.77 -11.33
N HIS A 155 -12.99 -5.98 -11.13
CA HIS A 155 -12.36 -7.19 -11.66
C HIS A 155 -11.98 -6.94 -13.13
N LYS A 156 -10.69 -6.78 -13.42
CA LYS A 156 -10.19 -6.92 -14.79
C LYS A 156 -10.44 -8.39 -15.16
N LYS A 157 -11.51 -8.62 -15.95
CA LYS A 157 -11.75 -9.88 -16.65
C LYS A 157 -10.59 -10.21 -17.56
#